data_AF-A0A763VMH8-F1
#
_entry.id   AF-A0A763VMH8-F1
#
_cell.length_a   1.000
_cell.length_b   1.000
_cell.length_c   1.000
_cell.angle_alpha   90.00
_cell.angle_beta   90.00
_cell.angle_gamma   90.00
#
_symmetry.space_group_name_H-M   'P 1'
#
loop_
_entity.id
_entity.type
_entity.pdbx_description
1 polymer ?
#
loop_
_entity_poly.entity_id
_entity_poly.type
_entity_poly.pdbx_seq_one_letter_code
_entity_poly.pdbx_strand_id
1 'polypeptide(L)'
;MIKPPKRLCDWNGATVKLIHETRNSLATLPAGTTGKIRVGYKSRNGLTFISNPCECCGVQLHITRMRPEDFELLELVQRNAGEEQ
;
A
#
# COMPACT_ATOMS: atom_id res chain seq x y z
N MET A 1 -6.00 -15.61 -7.80
CA MET A 1 -5.80 -14.82 -6.57
C MET A 1 -4.30 -14.73 -6.31
N ILE A 2 -3.74 -13.52 -6.20
CA ILE A 2 -2.29 -13.33 -5.99
C ILE A 2 -1.96 -13.64 -4.54
N LYS A 3 -0.92 -14.45 -4.30
CA LYS A 3 -0.50 -14.78 -2.94
C LYS A 3 0.22 -13.59 -2.31
N PRO A 4 -0.20 -13.10 -1.13
CA PRO A 4 0.48 -12.00 -0.46
C PRO A 4 1.93 -12.37 -0.06
N PRO A 5 2.92 -11.48 -0.26
CA PRO A 5 4.27 -11.71 0.21
C PRO A 5 4.35 -11.84 1.73
N LYS A 6 5.23 -12.70 2.22
CA LYS A 6 5.42 -12.88 3.68
C LYS A 6 6.22 -11.73 4.32
N ARG A 7 7.21 -11.19 3.62
CA ARG A 7 8.09 -10.14 4.16
C ARG A 7 7.54 -8.78 3.79
N LEU A 8 7.48 -7.86 4.75
CA LEU A 8 6.97 -6.50 4.52
C LEU A 8 7.72 -5.78 3.39
N CYS A 9 9.04 -5.95 3.27
CA CYS A 9 9.83 -5.31 2.22
C CYS A 9 9.41 -5.69 0.79
N ASP A 10 8.84 -6.88 0.61
CA ASP A 10 8.43 -7.41 -0.70
C ASP A 10 7.09 -6.81 -1.16
N TRP A 11 6.40 -6.08 -0.28
CA TRP A 11 5.20 -5.31 -0.63
C TRP A 11 5.52 -3.95 -1.25
N ASN A 12 6.78 -3.51 -1.24
CA ASN A 12 7.13 -2.18 -1.74
C ASN A 12 6.77 -2.03 -3.23
N GLY A 13 5.94 -1.04 -3.53
CA GLY A 13 5.43 -0.76 -4.87
C GLY A 13 4.14 -1.51 -5.23
N ALA A 14 3.70 -2.48 -4.43
CA ALA A 14 2.52 -3.29 -4.71
C ALA A 14 1.25 -2.43 -4.84
N THR A 15 0.40 -2.76 -5.82
CA THR A 15 -0.94 -2.20 -5.95
C THR A 15 -1.90 -3.00 -5.08
N VAL A 16 -2.63 -2.30 -4.23
CA VAL A 16 -3.53 -2.91 -3.25
C VAL A 16 -4.86 -2.17 -3.18
N LYS A 17 -5.82 -2.83 -2.54
CA LYS A 17 -7.15 -2.29 -2.23
C LYS A 17 -7.43 -2.48 -0.75
N LEU A 18 -8.01 -1.47 -0.10
CA LEU A 18 -8.40 -1.57 1.31
C LEU A 18 -9.56 -2.55 1.49
N ILE A 19 -9.45 -3.42 2.49
CA ILE A 19 -10.53 -4.38 2.84
C ILE A 19 -11.59 -3.72 3.74
N HIS A 20 -11.18 -2.76 4.57
CA HIS A 20 -12.05 -2.03 5.48
C HIS A 20 -11.77 -0.53 5.44
N GLU A 21 -12.69 0.26 5.98
CA GLU A 21 -12.51 1.70 6.13
C GLU A 21 -11.29 2.00 7.00
N THR A 22 -10.44 2.93 6.55
CA THR A 22 -9.27 3.36 7.31
C THR A 22 -9.22 4.88 7.41
N ARG A 23 -8.61 5.41 8.47
CA ARG A 23 -8.56 6.87 8.69
C ARG A 23 -7.22 7.33 9.22
N ASN A 24 -6.88 8.58 8.91
CA ASN A 24 -5.88 9.34 9.64
C ASN A 24 -6.53 10.61 10.21
N SER A 25 -5.75 11.54 10.76
CA SER A 25 -6.27 12.79 11.34
C SER A 25 -6.88 13.76 10.33
N LEU A 26 -6.63 13.57 9.04
CA LEU A 26 -7.09 14.46 7.97
C LEU A 26 -8.37 13.96 7.32
N ALA A 27 -8.50 12.64 7.11
CA ALA A 27 -9.62 12.08 6.37
C ALA A 27 -9.80 10.56 6.63
N THR A 28 -10.98 10.10 6.23
CA THR A 28 -11.38 8.69 6.18
C THR A 28 -11.38 8.20 4.74
N LEU A 29 -10.79 7.04 4.49
CA LEU A 29 -10.82 6.32 3.23
C LEU A 29 -11.78 5.13 3.33
N PRO A 30 -12.74 5.01 2.40
CA PRO A 30 -13.65 3.88 2.39
C PRO A 30 -12.92 2.58 2.02
N ALA A 31 -13.50 1.45 2.45
CA ALA A 31 -13.13 0.14 1.92
C ALA A 31 -13.23 0.15 0.38
N GLY A 32 -12.34 -0.59 -0.27
CA GLY A 32 -12.25 -0.60 -1.73
C GLY A 32 -11.38 0.49 -2.34
N THR A 33 -10.91 1.47 -1.55
CA THR A 33 -9.94 2.46 -2.02
C THR A 33 -8.65 1.77 -2.47
N THR A 34 -8.20 2.09 -3.68
CA THR A 34 -6.98 1.54 -4.27
C THR A 34 -5.79 2.47 -4.09
N GLY A 35 -4.60 1.90 -4.10
CA GLY A 35 -3.37 2.66 -3.97
C GLY A 35 -2.14 1.78 -3.99
N LYS A 36 -1.01 2.36 -3.63
CA LYS A 36 0.30 1.69 -3.62
C LYS A 36 0.85 1.57 -2.21
N ILE A 37 1.58 0.48 -1.98
CA ILE A 37 2.38 0.31 -0.78
C ILE A 37 3.76 0.93 -0.97
N ARG A 38 4.21 1.68 0.03
CA ARG A 38 5.59 2.13 0.18
C ARG A 38 6.16 1.53 1.46
N VAL A 39 7.38 1.01 1.37
CA VAL A 39 8.11 0.46 2.51
C VAL A 39 9.44 1.18 2.63
N GLY A 40 9.66 1.84 3.76
CA GLY A 40 10.96 2.43 4.06
C GLY A 40 12.00 1.35 4.40
N TYR A 41 13.27 1.62 4.10
CA TYR A 41 14.42 0.72 4.33
C TYR A 41 14.56 0.25 5.81
N LYS A 42 13.89 0.94 6.75
CA LYS A 42 13.87 0.61 8.20
C LYS A 42 12.47 0.30 8.72
N SER A 43 11.54 -0.15 7.87
CA SER A 43 10.15 -0.33 8.29
C SER A 43 9.95 -1.53 9.22
N ARG A 44 10.27 -1.33 10.51
CA ARG A 44 9.87 -2.23 11.60
C ARG A 44 8.42 -2.02 12.04
N ASN A 45 7.79 -0.96 11.54
CA ASN A 45 6.52 -0.44 12.08
C ASN A 45 5.31 -0.70 11.18
N GLY A 46 5.43 -1.46 10.09
CA GLY A 46 4.33 -1.81 9.17
C GLY A 46 4.49 -1.28 7.74
N LEU A 47 3.42 -1.32 6.96
CA LEU A 47 3.35 -0.79 5.60
C LEU A 47 2.88 0.67 5.61
N THR A 48 3.29 1.43 4.60
CA THR A 48 2.68 2.73 4.30
C THR A 48 1.82 2.59 3.06
N PHE A 49 0.53 2.87 3.19
CA PHE A 49 -0.40 2.95 2.07
C PHE A 49 -0.47 4.38 1.55
N ILE A 50 -0.40 4.53 0.23
CA ILE A 50 -0.57 5.79 -0.48
C ILE A 50 -1.76 5.60 -1.42
N SER A 51 -2.86 6.32 -1.18
CA SER A 51 -4.04 6.20 -2.04
C SER A 51 -3.75 6.70 -3.46
N ASN A 52 -4.50 6.20 -4.43
CA ASN A 52 -4.61 6.90 -5.71
C ASN A 52 -5.18 8.32 -5.48
N PRO A 53 -4.89 9.29 -6.37
CA PRO A 53 -5.47 10.63 -6.29
C PRO A 53 -6.99 10.58 -6.32
N CYS A 54 -7.68 11.37 -5.49
CA CYS A 54 -9.14 11.51 -5.63
C CYS A 54 -9.46 12.04 -7.03
N GLU A 55 -10.40 11.41 -7.73
CA GLU A 55 -10.92 11.92 -9.00
C GLU A 55 -11.56 13.31 -8.86
N CYS A 56 -12.05 13.61 -7.66
CA CYS A 56 -12.72 14.87 -7.31
C CYS A 56 -11.77 16.07 -7.16
N CYS A 57 -10.61 15.86 -6.53
CA CYS A 57 -9.76 16.96 -6.04
C CYS A 57 -8.25 16.67 -6.09
N GLY A 58 -7.84 15.50 -6.57
CA GLY A 58 -6.43 15.10 -6.70
C GLY A 58 -5.71 14.78 -5.39
N VAL A 59 -6.35 14.92 -4.22
CA VAL A 59 -5.72 14.64 -2.92
C VAL A 59 -5.32 13.16 -2.83
N GLN A 60 -4.12 12.92 -2.30
CA GLN A 60 -3.63 11.59 -1.93
C GLN A 60 -3.39 11.52 -0.43
N LEU A 61 -3.79 10.40 0.18
CA LEU A 61 -3.59 10.17 1.61
C LEU A 61 -2.54 9.12 1.86
N HIS A 62 -1.72 9.40 2.88
CA HIS A 62 -0.69 8.51 3.36
C HIS A 62 -1.10 7.96 4.73
N ILE A 63 -1.20 6.63 4.83
CA ILE A 63 -1.52 5.94 6.09
C ILE A 63 -0.39 4.98 6.42
N THR A 64 0.30 5.25 7.53
CA THR A 64 1.44 4.47 8.00
C THR A 64 1.03 3.42 9.03
N ARG A 65 1.91 2.44 9.28
CA ARG A 65 1.72 1.37 10.27
C ARG A 65 0.58 0.40 9.96
N MET A 66 0.24 0.30 8.68
CA MET A 66 -0.74 -0.65 8.18
C MET A 66 -0.17 -2.07 8.14
N ARG A 67 -1.03 -3.07 8.21
CA ARG A 67 -0.67 -4.48 8.17
C ARG A 67 -1.09 -5.11 6.84
N PRO A 68 -0.40 -6.17 6.38
CA PRO A 68 -0.82 -6.94 5.20
C PRO A 68 -2.30 -7.33 5.18
N GLU A 69 -2.87 -7.66 6.35
CA GLU A 69 -4.27 -8.08 6.51
C GLU A 69 -5.30 -6.97 6.23
N ASP A 70 -4.87 -5.70 6.15
CA ASP A 70 -5.73 -4.58 5.80
C ASP A 70 -5.99 -4.46 4.29
N PHE A 71 -5.29 -5.29 3.48
CA PHE A 71 -5.21 -5.15 2.04
C PHE A 71 -5.58 -6.41 1.26
N GLU A 72 -6.34 -6.20 0.19
CA GLU A 72 -6.44 -7.11 -0.93
C GLU A 72 -5.30 -6.77 -1.93
N LEU A 73 -4.46 -7.74 -2.25
CA LEU A 73 -3.33 -7.56 -3.17
C LEU A 73 -3.81 -7.69 -4.63
N LEU A 74 -3.63 -6.62 -5.40
CA LEU A 74 -4.03 -6.55 -6.81
C LEU A 74 -2.85 -6.79 -7.77
N GLU A 75 -1.66 -6.32 -7.41
CA GLU A 75 -0.46 -6.46 -8.25
C GLU A 75 0.82 -6.37 -7.41
N LEU A 76 1.82 -7.20 -7.74
CA LEU A 76 3.18 -7.05 -7.22
C LEU A 76 4.05 -6.45 -8.32
N VAL A 77 4.90 -5.49 -7.97
CA VAL A 77 5.97 -5.06 -8.86
C VAL A 77 6.92 -6.23 -9.03
N GLN A 78 6.99 -6.78 -10.24
CA GLN A 78 8.04 -7.73 -10.57
C GLN A 78 9.36 -6.99 -10.47
N ARG A 79 10.16 -7.28 -9.43
CA ARG A 79 11.57 -6.93 -9.45
C ARG A 79 12.19 -7.80 -10.55
N ASN A 80 12.42 -7.20 -11.71
CA ASN A 80 13.37 -7.78 -12.66
C ASN A 80 14.67 -7.95 -11.88
N ALA A 81 15.11 -9.20 -11.71
CA ALA A 81 16.36 -9.53 -11.07
C ALA A 81 17.49 -9.04 -11.98
N GLY A 82 17.90 -7.78 -11.82
CA GLY A 82 18.97 -7.18 -12.62
C GLY A 82 18.77 -5.68 -12.77
N GLU A 83 19.14 -4.94 -11.74
CA GLU A 83 19.59 -3.54 -11.85
C GLU A 83 20.29 -3.21 -10.52
N GLU A 84 21.54 -3.69 -10.43
CA GLU A 84 22.57 -3.07 -9.60
C GLU A 84 22.91 -1.71 -10.24
N GLN A 85 22.90 -0.66 -9.43
CA GLN A 85 23.71 0.54 -9.65
C GLN A 85 24.47 0.85 -8.37
#